data_AF-A0A924KMB2-F1
#
_entry.id   AF-A0A924KMB2-F1
#
_cell.length_a   1.000
_cell.length_b   1.000
_cell.length_c   1.000
_cell.angle_alpha   90.00
_cell.angle_beta   90.00
_cell.angle_gamma   90.00
#
_symmetry.space_group_name_H-M   'P 1'
#
loop_
_entity.id
_entity.type
_entity.pdbx_description
1 polymer ?
#
loop_
_entity_poly.entity_id
_entity_poly.type
_entity_poly.pdbx_seq_one_letter_code
_entity_poly.pdbx_strand_id
1 'polypeptide(L)'
;AYNYLSKNLADPKNHRLYQDHGTTELDALYGPYQIFIDELARDRGYTSTNYLSKVFVGAGHNEAAWAARLDTPLLFLMAKTLPVNPKP
;
A
#
# COMPACT_ATOMS: atom_id res chain seq x y z
N ALA A 1 13.78 2.44 5.43
CA ALA A 1 12.44 3.00 5.09
C ALA A 1 11.82 3.78 6.26
N TYR A 2 11.56 3.14 7.40
CA TYR A 2 10.84 3.75 8.53
C TYR A 2 11.35 5.14 8.95
N ASN A 3 12.65 5.29 9.27
CA ASN A 3 13.23 6.59 9.70
C ASN A 3 13.05 7.74 8.71
N TYR A 4 12.96 7.43 7.42
CA TYR A 4 12.75 8.43 6.38
C TYR A 4 11.27 8.78 6.29
N LEU A 5 10.40 7.77 6.20
CA LEU A 5 8.95 7.95 6.07
C LEU A 5 8.35 8.57 7.34
N SER A 6 8.88 8.26 8.52
CA SER A 6 8.45 8.86 9.79
C SER A 6 8.69 10.37 9.87
N LYS A 7 9.42 10.95 8.91
CA LYS A 7 9.62 12.40 8.75
C LYS A 7 8.97 12.92 7.47
N ASN A 8 9.05 12.16 6.38
CA ASN A 8 8.75 12.64 5.03
C ASN A 8 7.54 11.96 4.35
N LEU A 9 6.75 11.16 5.07
CA LEU A 9 5.54 10.57 4.49
C LEU A 9 4.59 11.68 4.01
N ALA A 10 4.07 11.53 2.79
CA ALA A 10 3.20 12.51 2.15
C ALA A 10 1.95 12.81 2.99
N ASP A 11 1.42 14.03 2.86
CA ASP A 11 0.24 14.47 3.60
C ASP A 11 -1.02 13.70 3.12
N PRO A 12 -1.72 12.96 4.01
CA PRO A 12 -2.93 12.21 3.65
C PRO A 12 -4.08 13.07 3.12
N LYS A 13 -4.07 14.39 3.35
CA LYS A 13 -5.13 15.29 2.85
C LYS A 13 -5.22 15.31 1.33
N ASN A 14 -4.09 15.21 0.64
CA ASN A 14 -3.99 15.41 -0.81
C ASN A 14 -3.33 14.23 -1.55
N HIS A 15 -2.97 13.16 -0.85
CA HIS A 15 -2.25 12.04 -1.43
C HIS A 15 -2.97 10.71 -1.15
N ARG A 16 -2.86 9.81 -2.11
CA ARG A 16 -3.14 8.39 -1.92
C ARG A 16 -1.82 7.62 -1.88
N LEU A 17 -1.76 6.60 -1.03
CA LEU A 17 -0.59 5.73 -0.93
C LEU A 17 -1.02 4.28 -1.12
N TYR A 18 -0.33 3.60 -2.02
CA TYR A 18 -0.49 2.18 -2.28
C TYR A 18 0.82 1.46 -1.98
N GLN A 19 0.75 0.32 -1.29
CA GLN A 19 1.86 -0.58 -1.04
C GLN A 19 1.42 -2.01 -1.31
N ASP A 20 2.30 -2.84 -1.85
CA ASP A 20 2.09 -4.28 -1.86
C ASP A 20 3.39 -5.06 -1.79
N HIS A 21 3.26 -6.33 -1.42
CA HIS A 21 4.33 -7.31 -1.58
C HIS A 21 3.76 -8.71 -1.82
N GLY A 22 4.57 -9.55 -2.48
CA GLY A 22 4.37 -10.99 -2.55
C GLY A 22 4.78 -11.74 -1.27
N THR A 23 4.64 -13.06 -1.26
CA THR A 23 5.05 -13.91 -0.13
C THR A 23 6.13 -14.93 -0.49
N THR A 24 6.71 -14.83 -1.68
CA THR A 24 7.79 -15.71 -2.14
C THR A 24 8.98 -14.86 -2.62
N GLU A 25 10.12 -15.52 -2.89
CA GLU A 25 11.36 -14.86 -3.34
C GLU A 25 11.77 -13.70 -2.40
N LEU A 26 12.26 -12.59 -2.96
CA LEU A 26 12.70 -11.44 -2.18
C LEU A 26 11.53 -10.73 -1.45
N ASP A 27 10.33 -10.74 -2.03
CA ASP A 27 9.14 -10.10 -1.47
C ASP A 27 8.71 -10.73 -0.14
N ALA A 28 9.00 -12.02 0.08
CA ALA A 28 8.71 -12.73 1.34
C ALA A 28 9.35 -12.05 2.57
N LEU A 29 10.43 -11.29 2.39
CA LEU A 29 11.13 -10.59 3.46
C LEU A 29 10.44 -9.29 3.88
N TYR A 30 9.45 -8.79 3.11
CA TYR A 30 8.88 -7.46 3.34
C TYR A 30 7.76 -7.42 4.38
N GLY A 31 7.05 -8.54 4.63
CA GLY A 31 5.91 -8.58 5.55
C GLY A 31 6.15 -7.95 6.92
N PRO A 32 7.22 -8.34 7.67
CA PRO A 32 7.52 -7.73 8.97
C PRO A 32 7.76 -6.22 8.90
N TYR A 33 8.35 -5.71 7.81
CA TYR A 33 8.59 -4.28 7.65
C TYR A 33 7.33 -3.53 7.21
N GLN A 34 6.48 -4.16 6.39
CA GLN A 34 5.23 -3.58 5.92
C GLN A 34 4.27 -3.30 7.09
N ILE A 35 4.25 -4.15 8.13
CA ILE A 35 3.48 -3.91 9.36
C ILE A 35 3.81 -2.54 9.96
N PHE A 36 5.09 -2.19 10.10
CA PHE A 36 5.50 -0.89 10.64
C PHE A 36 5.15 0.29 9.71
N ILE A 37 5.12 0.06 8.40
CA ILE A 37 4.69 1.08 7.43
C ILE A 37 3.17 1.29 7.50
N ASP A 38 2.40 0.23 7.65
CA ASP A 38 0.95 0.27 7.82
C ASP A 38 0.56 1.02 9.10
N GLU A 39 1.26 0.73 10.21
CA GLU A 39 1.11 1.46 11.48
C GLU A 39 1.45 2.95 11.32
N LEU A 40 2.59 3.26 10.69
CA LEU A 40 3.00 4.64 10.45
C LEU A 40 1.98 5.39 9.57
N ALA A 41 1.46 4.76 8.51
CA ALA A 41 0.46 5.39 7.65
C ALA A 41 -0.81 5.73 8.44
N ARG A 42 -1.31 4.77 9.24
CA ARG A 42 -2.45 4.96 10.12
C ARG A 42 -2.20 6.10 11.12
N ASP A 43 -1.06 6.11 11.79
CA ASP A 43 -0.71 7.12 12.79
C ASP A 43 -0.54 8.51 12.18
N ARG A 44 -0.19 8.60 10.89
CA ARG A 44 -0.13 9.84 10.12
C ARG A 44 -1.49 10.32 9.60
N GLY A 45 -2.57 9.58 9.84
CA GLY A 45 -3.94 9.95 9.47
C GLY A 45 -4.40 9.42 8.12
N TYR A 46 -3.70 8.46 7.53
CA TYR A 46 -4.24 7.70 6.41
C TYR A 46 -5.36 6.76 6.87
N THR A 47 -6.33 6.53 6.00
CA THR A 47 -7.49 5.65 6.21
C THR A 47 -7.67 4.75 4.99
N SER A 48 -8.63 3.82 5.03
CA SER A 48 -8.97 2.97 3.87
C SER A 48 -9.42 3.75 2.63
N THR A 49 -9.71 5.05 2.75
CA THR A 49 -10.08 5.91 1.62
C THR A 49 -8.87 6.36 0.78
N ASN A 50 -7.70 6.51 1.41
CA ASN A 50 -6.49 7.07 0.79
C ASN A 50 -5.22 6.24 1.08
N TYR A 51 -5.34 5.08 1.73
CA TYR A 51 -4.28 4.08 1.87
C TYR A 51 -4.76 2.68 1.54
N LEU A 52 -3.96 1.95 0.77
CA LEU A 52 -4.19 0.54 0.46
C LEU A 52 -2.86 -0.23 0.56
N SER A 53 -2.84 -1.23 1.44
CA SER A 53 -1.74 -2.18 1.60
C SER A 53 -2.25 -3.58 1.24
N LYS A 54 -1.53 -4.32 0.39
CA LYS A 54 -1.93 -5.64 -0.11
C LYS A 54 -0.81 -6.67 0.02
N VAL A 55 -1.21 -7.90 0.34
CA VAL A 55 -0.32 -9.06 0.34
C VAL A 55 -0.80 -10.04 -0.72
N PHE A 56 0.08 -10.41 -1.64
CA PHE A 56 -0.20 -11.33 -2.73
C PHE A 56 0.44 -12.69 -2.45
N VAL A 57 -0.34 -13.59 -1.85
CA VAL A 57 0.13 -14.94 -1.48
C VAL A 57 0.61 -15.70 -2.72
N GLY A 58 1.82 -16.25 -2.65
CA GLY A 58 2.45 -17.01 -3.73
C GLY A 58 3.18 -16.16 -4.78
N ALA A 59 3.01 -14.84 -4.77
CA ALA A 59 3.69 -13.95 -5.70
C ALA A 59 5.14 -13.67 -5.26
N GLY A 60 6.04 -13.57 -6.25
CA GLY A 60 7.47 -13.30 -6.06
C GLY A 60 7.89 -11.89 -6.52
N HIS A 61 9.21 -11.69 -6.63
CA HIS A 61 9.86 -10.42 -6.94
C HIS A 61 10.29 -10.39 -8.42
N ASN A 62 9.32 -10.31 -9.33
CA ASN A 62 9.55 -10.32 -10.77
C ASN A 62 8.45 -9.59 -11.55
N GLU A 63 8.74 -9.17 -12.79
CA GLU A 63 7.81 -8.36 -13.57
C GLU A 63 6.51 -9.07 -13.92
N ALA A 64 6.53 -10.40 -14.09
CA ALA A 64 5.31 -11.17 -14.36
C ALA A 64 4.34 -11.10 -13.17
N ALA A 65 4.86 -11.24 -11.95
CA ALA A 65 4.07 -11.14 -10.72
C ALA A 65 3.52 -9.71 -10.49
N TRP A 66 4.26 -8.66 -10.88
CA TRP A 66 3.79 -7.28 -10.79
C TRP A 66 2.76 -6.95 -11.88
N ALA A 67 3.00 -7.41 -13.11
CA ALA A 67 2.06 -7.21 -14.22
C ALA A 67 0.70 -7.86 -13.95
N ALA A 68 0.69 -9.05 -13.33
CA ALA A 68 -0.54 -9.77 -12.98
C ALA A 68 -1.46 -9.03 -11.99
N ARG A 69 -0.94 -8.03 -11.26
CA ARG A 69 -1.66 -7.27 -10.24
C ARG A 69 -1.66 -5.76 -10.48
N LEU A 70 -1.26 -5.32 -11.67
CA LEU A 70 -1.09 -3.90 -12.03
C LEU A 70 -2.40 -3.11 -11.99
N ASP A 71 -3.53 -3.78 -12.24
CA ASP A 71 -4.86 -3.18 -12.16
C ASP A 71 -5.17 -2.62 -10.76
N THR A 72 -4.73 -3.30 -9.70
CA THR A 72 -5.01 -2.96 -8.31
C THR A 72 -4.51 -1.55 -7.93
N PRO A 73 -3.20 -1.21 -8.08
CA PRO A 73 -2.72 0.14 -7.82
C PRO A 73 -3.34 1.17 -8.75
N LEU A 74 -3.53 0.87 -10.04
CA LEU A 74 -4.07 1.84 -11.00
C LEU A 74 -5.51 2.22 -10.65
N LEU A 75 -6.37 1.24 -10.36
CA LEU A 75 -7.75 1.49 -9.96
C LEU A 75 -7.82 2.29 -8.65
N PHE A 76 -6.97 1.97 -7.67
CA PHE A 76 -6.96 2.69 -6.40
C PHE A 76 -6.42 4.12 -6.52
N LEU A 77 -5.28 4.31 -7.17
CA LEU A 77 -4.61 5.61 -7.26
C LEU A 77 -5.34 6.56 -8.21
N MET A 78 -5.94 6.05 -9.29
CA MET A 78 -6.57 6.87 -10.33
C MET A 78 -8.11 6.98 -10.19
N ALA A 79 -8.73 6.36 -9.17
CA ALA A 79 -10.16 6.49 -8.97
C ALA A 79 -10.58 7.98 -8.83
N LYS A 80 -11.57 8.41 -9.62
CA LYS A 80 -12.03 9.80 -9.74
C LYS A 80 -12.57 10.39 -8.43
N THR A 81 -12.92 9.54 -7.47
CA THR A 81 -13.42 9.91 -6.14
C THR A 81 -12.74 9.02 -5.10
N LEU A 82 -12.33 9.60 -3.96
CA LEU A 82 -12.00 8.79 -2.78
C LEU A 82 -13.23 7.92 -2.48
N PRO A 83 -13.09 6.60 -2.22
CA PRO A 83 -14.22 5.81 -1.80
C PRO A 83 -14.76 6.40 -0.50
N VAL A 84 -15.88 7.13 -0.60
CA VAL A 84 -16.72 7.42 0.56
C VAL A 84 -17.31 6.07 0.91
N ASN A 85 -16.81 5.44 1.98
CA ASN A 85 -17.46 4.25 2.52
C ASN A 85 -18.90 4.63 2.89
N PRO A 86 -19.93 4.07 2.22
CA PRO A 86 -21.25 4.06 2.80
C PRO A 86 -21.20 3.02 3.92
N LYS A 87 -21.19 3.51 5.16
CA LYS A 87 -21.44 2.66 6.33
C LYS A 87 -22.81 2.00 6.21
N PRO A 88 -22.94 0.74 6.61
CA PRO A 88 -23.81 0.42 7.73
C PRO A 88 -23.01 0.18 9.02
#